data_AF-A0A966KGE0-F1
#
_entry.id   AF-A0A966KGE0-F1
#
_cell.length_a   1.000
_cell.length_b   1.000
_cell.length_c   1.000
_cell.angle_alpha   90.00
_cell.angle_beta   90.00
_cell.angle_gamma   90.00
#
_symmetry.space_group_name_H-M   'P 1'
#
loop_
_entity.id
_entity.type
_entity.pdbx_description
1 polymer ?
#
loop_
_entity_poly.entity_id
_entity_poly.type
_entity_poly.pdbx_seq_one_letter_code
_entity_poly.pdbx_strand_id
1 'polypeptide(L)'
;MLSGEQSLLTAAAVQLAQYYNFPNSTISGATDSKLPDNQAGYEKAINLTLAVQTGANLITQAAGTQAGLMATSLEAYVIDNEMLGAILSTGKQIEVNEETCSVEAIKKVVEGDGHFLGQSATFNRMSTDFVYPEVADRQAYDSWVANGKPNINSNAKTKVEAILQEHKPNYIPKDCDTQIRKLFDIKIRI
;
A
#
# COMPACT_ATOMS: atom_id res chain seq x y z
N MET A 1 18.72 11.73 -1.58
CA MET A 1 18.40 12.37 -0.29
C MET A 1 16.89 12.28 -0.11
N LEU A 2 16.38 11.28 0.60
CA LEU A 2 14.95 11.14 0.96
C LEU A 2 14.84 10.98 2.48
N SER A 3 15.24 12.04 3.18
CA SER A 3 15.33 12.09 4.65
C SER A 3 14.05 12.62 5.30
N GLY A 4 13.98 12.58 6.63
CA GLY A 4 12.84 13.10 7.39
C GLY A 4 12.58 14.59 7.16
N GLU A 5 13.62 15.38 6.91
CA GLU A 5 13.54 16.80 6.60
C GLU A 5 12.77 17.06 5.29
N GLN A 6 12.99 16.25 4.26
CA GLN A 6 12.23 16.36 3.02
C GLN A 6 10.74 16.03 3.25
N SER A 7 10.45 14.98 4.02
CA SER A 7 9.08 14.61 4.37
C SER A 7 8.36 15.72 5.13
N LEU A 8 9.06 16.40 6.04
CA LEU A 8 8.54 17.56 6.77
C LEU A 8 8.23 18.74 5.84
N LEU A 9 9.14 19.05 4.90
CA LEU A 9 8.91 20.11 3.92
C LEU A 9 7.75 19.80 2.98
N THR A 10 7.62 18.54 2.55
CA THR A 10 6.47 18.08 1.76
C THR A 10 5.17 18.28 2.55
N ALA A 11 5.13 17.85 3.80
CA ALA A 11 3.97 18.03 4.68
C ALA A 11 3.57 19.52 4.82
N ALA A 12 4.54 20.40 5.06
CA ALA A 12 4.30 21.83 5.15
C ALA A 12 3.78 22.43 3.83
N ALA A 13 4.34 22.02 2.69
CA ALA A 13 3.90 22.47 1.38
C ALA A 13 2.46 22.03 1.06
N VAL A 14 2.09 20.80 1.42
CA VAL A 14 0.72 20.28 1.28
C VAL A 14 -0.25 21.11 2.12
N GLN A 15 0.08 21.39 3.38
CA GLN A 15 -0.77 22.22 4.25
C GLN A 15 -0.92 23.66 3.73
N LEU A 16 0.13 24.25 3.16
CA LEU A 16 0.04 25.56 2.51
C LEU A 16 -0.89 25.53 1.29
N ALA A 17 -0.82 24.48 0.46
CA ALA A 17 -1.72 24.34 -0.67
C ALA A 17 -3.19 24.21 -0.21
N GLN A 18 -3.44 23.47 0.87
CA GLN A 18 -4.77 23.37 1.48
C GLN A 18 -5.26 24.71 2.03
N TYR A 19 -4.38 25.48 2.70
CA TYR A 19 -4.71 26.81 3.19
C TYR A 19 -5.18 27.75 2.07
N TYR A 20 -4.56 27.67 0.89
CA TYR A 20 -4.97 28.42 -0.30
C TYR A 20 -6.08 27.73 -1.13
N ASN A 21 -6.60 26.60 -0.66
CA ASN A 21 -7.63 25.79 -1.33
C ASN A 21 -7.23 25.38 -2.76
N PHE A 22 -5.97 25.00 -2.95
CA PHE A 22 -5.46 24.46 -4.22
C PHE A 22 -5.26 22.95 -4.16
N PRO A 23 -5.57 22.22 -5.25
CA PRO A 23 -5.11 20.86 -5.38
C PRO A 23 -3.58 20.82 -5.43
N ASN A 24 -2.99 19.81 -4.81
CA ASN A 24 -1.54 19.66 -4.74
C ASN A 24 -1.08 18.31 -5.32
N SER A 25 0.12 18.33 -5.89
CA SER A 25 0.84 17.13 -6.31
C SER A 25 2.21 17.15 -5.66
N THR A 26 2.63 16.02 -5.10
CA THR A 26 3.94 15.90 -4.45
C THR A 26 4.68 14.64 -4.86
N ILE A 27 6.01 14.72 -4.83
CA ILE A 27 6.88 13.57 -4.99
C ILE A 27 7.04 12.91 -3.62
N SER A 28 6.54 11.69 -3.50
CA SER A 28 6.64 10.84 -2.31
C SER A 28 6.68 9.37 -2.73
N GLY A 29 7.24 8.49 -1.90
CA GLY A 29 7.40 7.05 -2.19
C GLY A 29 8.69 6.67 -2.96
N ALA A 30 9.60 7.62 -3.15
CA ALA A 30 10.95 7.33 -3.66
C ALA A 30 11.91 6.93 -2.53
N THR A 31 12.98 6.21 -2.87
CA THR A 31 14.11 5.87 -1.98
C THR A 31 15.45 6.03 -2.69
N ASP A 32 16.51 6.31 -1.94
CA ASP A 32 17.90 6.23 -2.43
C ASP A 32 18.44 4.79 -2.44
N SER A 33 17.71 3.83 -1.85
CA SER A 33 18.12 2.43 -1.86
C SER A 33 18.17 1.88 -3.28
N LYS A 34 19.09 0.95 -3.51
CA LYS A 34 19.23 0.25 -4.80
C LYS A 34 18.44 -1.06 -4.83
N LEU A 35 17.90 -1.47 -3.68
CA LEU A 35 17.18 -2.72 -3.49
C LEU A 35 15.91 -2.45 -2.68
N PRO A 36 14.85 -3.26 -2.82
CA PRO A 36 13.72 -3.23 -1.88
C PRO A 36 14.15 -3.88 -0.57
N ASP A 37 14.90 -3.13 0.24
CA ASP A 37 15.47 -3.56 1.52
C ASP A 37 14.92 -2.71 2.67
N ASN A 38 15.55 -2.82 3.84
CA ASN A 38 15.16 -2.02 4.99
C ASN A 38 15.28 -0.51 4.73
N GLN A 39 16.28 -0.07 3.96
CA GLN A 39 16.41 1.34 3.57
C GLN A 39 15.22 1.80 2.74
N ALA A 40 14.86 1.04 1.71
CA ALA A 40 13.67 1.33 0.91
C ALA A 40 12.40 1.39 1.78
N GLY A 41 12.26 0.46 2.73
CA GLY A 41 11.12 0.40 3.64
C GLY A 41 10.96 1.66 4.47
N TYR A 42 11.96 2.04 5.28
CA TYR A 42 11.80 3.17 6.20
C TYR A 42 11.75 4.52 5.49
N GLU A 43 12.54 4.74 4.42
CA GLU A 43 12.55 6.03 3.70
C GLU A 43 11.18 6.30 3.08
N LYS A 44 10.61 5.28 2.40
CA LYS A 44 9.30 5.40 1.75
C LYS A 44 8.18 5.50 2.78
N ALA A 45 8.19 4.68 3.83
CA ALA A 45 7.14 4.67 4.83
C ALA A 45 6.99 6.03 5.52
N ILE A 46 8.11 6.67 5.91
CA ILE A 46 8.09 7.99 6.55
C ILE A 46 7.50 9.03 5.58
N ASN A 47 8.01 9.09 4.35
CA ASN A 47 7.59 10.09 3.37
C ASN A 47 6.11 9.94 2.99
N LEU A 48 5.69 8.71 2.64
CA LEU A 48 4.32 8.43 2.21
C LEU A 48 3.33 8.68 3.33
N THR A 49 3.65 8.29 4.56
CA THR A 49 2.76 8.52 5.71
C THR A 49 2.53 10.01 5.91
N LEU A 50 3.57 10.84 5.88
CA LEU A 50 3.42 12.29 6.03
C LEU A 50 2.65 12.92 4.87
N ALA A 51 2.93 12.52 3.62
CA ALA A 51 2.22 13.04 2.45
C ALA A 51 0.72 12.70 2.50
N VAL A 52 0.37 11.46 2.85
CA VAL A 52 -1.03 11.03 2.97
C VAL A 52 -1.73 11.72 4.15
N GLN A 53 -1.11 11.74 5.32
CA GLN A 53 -1.71 12.31 6.54
C GLN A 53 -1.85 13.84 6.49
N THR A 54 -1.02 14.52 5.70
CA THR A 54 -1.22 15.95 5.44
C THR A 54 -2.24 16.24 4.35
N GLY A 55 -2.77 15.22 3.66
CA GLY A 55 -3.83 15.35 2.66
C GLY A 55 -3.34 15.77 1.28
N ALA A 56 -2.24 15.16 0.82
CA ALA A 56 -1.80 15.31 -0.57
C ALA A 56 -2.86 14.78 -1.55
N ASN A 57 -3.12 15.50 -2.65
CA ASN A 57 -4.15 15.07 -3.62
C ASN A 57 -3.61 14.07 -4.65
N LEU A 58 -2.34 14.21 -5.03
CA LEU A 58 -1.66 13.32 -5.97
C LEU A 58 -0.23 13.05 -5.51
N ILE A 59 0.15 11.77 -5.45
CA ILE A 59 1.51 11.32 -5.16
C ILE A 59 2.07 10.62 -6.40
N THR A 60 3.10 11.18 -7.02
CA THR A 60 3.54 10.74 -8.36
C THR A 60 4.54 9.58 -8.36
N GLN A 61 5.15 9.21 -7.22
CA GLN A 61 6.17 8.16 -7.10
C GLN A 61 5.80 7.16 -5.99
N ALA A 62 4.49 6.99 -5.77
CA ALA A 62 3.96 6.27 -4.62
C ALA A 62 4.50 4.84 -4.46
N ALA A 63 4.87 4.19 -5.58
CA ALA A 63 5.37 2.83 -5.60
C ALA A 63 6.50 2.64 -6.62
N GLY A 64 7.29 1.57 -6.43
CA GLY A 64 8.25 1.01 -7.38
C GLY A 64 9.58 1.78 -7.51
N THR A 65 9.60 3.06 -7.15
CA THR A 65 10.72 3.96 -7.40
C THR A 65 11.92 3.65 -6.49
N GLN A 66 13.13 3.62 -7.07
CA GLN A 66 14.39 3.24 -6.42
C GLN A 66 15.54 4.15 -6.89
N ALA A 67 16.69 4.02 -6.23
CA ALA A 67 17.97 4.64 -6.60
C ALA A 67 17.88 6.14 -6.88
N GLY A 68 17.15 6.89 -6.06
CA GLY A 68 17.02 8.34 -6.22
C GLY A 68 16.34 8.73 -7.53
N LEU A 69 15.24 8.06 -7.88
CA LEU A 69 14.48 8.23 -9.13
C LEU A 69 15.15 7.67 -10.39
N MET A 70 16.30 6.98 -10.27
CA MET A 70 17.04 6.44 -11.42
C MET A 70 16.66 5.00 -11.78
N ALA A 71 15.88 4.33 -10.95
CA ALA A 71 15.45 2.96 -11.19
C ALA A 71 14.01 2.72 -10.74
N THR A 72 13.42 1.67 -11.29
CA THR A 72 12.16 1.09 -10.81
C THR A 72 12.35 -0.41 -10.61
N SER A 73 11.75 -0.98 -9.56
CA SER A 73 11.71 -2.43 -9.33
C SER A 73 10.26 -2.91 -9.30
N LEU A 74 10.01 -4.04 -9.98
CA LEU A 74 8.68 -4.67 -9.99
C LEU A 74 8.36 -5.29 -8.63
N GLU A 75 9.35 -5.89 -7.97
CA GLU A 75 9.23 -6.38 -6.61
C GLU A 75 8.93 -5.24 -5.64
N ALA A 76 9.59 -4.08 -5.81
CA ALA A 76 9.27 -2.89 -5.05
C ALA A 76 7.84 -2.41 -5.29
N TYR A 77 7.30 -2.49 -6.52
CA TYR A 77 5.89 -2.15 -6.75
C TYR A 77 4.93 -3.01 -5.92
N VAL A 78 5.18 -4.32 -5.85
CA VAL A 78 4.33 -5.23 -5.07
C VAL A 78 4.45 -4.95 -3.57
N ILE A 79 5.68 -4.78 -3.07
CA ILE A 79 5.94 -4.47 -1.65
C ILE A 79 5.33 -3.12 -1.28
N ASP A 80 5.56 -2.10 -2.11
CA ASP A 80 5.04 -0.76 -1.87
C ASP A 80 3.51 -0.74 -1.94
N ASN A 81 2.86 -1.53 -2.80
CA ASN A 81 1.41 -1.62 -2.83
C ASN A 81 0.81 -2.09 -1.49
N GLU A 82 1.45 -3.05 -0.83
CA GLU A 82 1.03 -3.50 0.50
C GLU A 82 1.27 -2.43 1.57
N MET A 83 2.44 -1.79 1.55
CA MET A 83 2.75 -0.66 2.43
C MET A 83 1.75 0.49 2.23
N LEU A 84 1.39 0.83 0.99
CA LEU A 84 0.41 1.85 0.66
C LEU A 84 -0.98 1.48 1.19
N GLY A 85 -1.38 0.21 1.08
CA GLY A 85 -2.62 -0.27 1.68
C GLY A 85 -2.66 -0.04 3.20
N ALA A 86 -1.55 -0.33 3.89
CA ALA A 86 -1.41 -0.06 5.32
C ALA A 86 -1.46 1.45 5.62
N ILE A 87 -0.72 2.28 4.88
CA ILE A 87 -0.71 3.73 5.06
C ILE A 87 -2.10 4.33 4.81
N LEU A 88 -2.78 3.96 3.73
CA LEU A 88 -4.13 4.43 3.43
C LEU A 88 -5.14 4.01 4.51
N SER A 89 -4.94 2.84 5.13
CA SER A 89 -5.78 2.41 6.25
C SER A 89 -5.66 3.33 7.47
N THR A 90 -4.52 4.00 7.65
CA THR A 90 -4.32 4.99 8.73
C THR A 90 -5.08 6.30 8.49
N GLY A 91 -5.58 6.54 7.27
CA GLY A 91 -6.45 7.67 6.95
C GLY A 91 -7.93 7.42 7.23
N LYS A 92 -8.32 6.19 7.62
CA LYS A 92 -9.69 5.86 7.99
C LYS A 92 -10.08 6.61 9.27
N GLN A 93 -11.28 7.17 9.29
CA GLN A 93 -11.84 7.75 10.50
C GLN A 93 -12.15 6.64 11.51
N ILE A 94 -11.92 6.91 12.79
CA ILE A 94 -12.37 6.02 13.86
C ILE A 94 -13.88 6.19 13.99
N GLU A 95 -14.63 5.17 13.57
CA GLU A 95 -16.07 5.15 13.68
C GLU A 95 -16.49 4.88 15.14
N VAL A 96 -17.25 5.79 15.73
CA VAL A 96 -17.73 5.68 17.11
C VAL A 96 -19.25 5.63 17.11
N ASN A 97 -19.79 4.42 17.30
CA ASN A 97 -21.21 4.15 17.43
C ASN A 97 -21.44 2.95 18.37
N GLU A 98 -22.70 2.58 18.62
CA GLU A 98 -23.04 1.48 19.54
C GLU A 98 -22.42 0.14 19.13
N GLU A 99 -22.39 -0.15 17.83
CA GLU A 99 -21.80 -1.37 17.27
C GLU A 99 -20.27 -1.38 17.42
N THR A 100 -19.58 -0.29 17.07
CA THR A 100 -18.11 -0.22 17.14
C THR A 100 -17.59 -0.09 18.57
N CYS A 101 -18.38 0.48 19.49
CA CYS A 101 -18.09 0.44 20.91
C CYS A 101 -18.23 -0.96 21.52
N SER A 102 -19.13 -1.81 20.98
CA SER A 102 -19.23 -3.24 21.31
C SER A 102 -19.30 -3.56 22.81
N VAL A 103 -19.96 -2.69 23.61
CA VAL A 103 -20.00 -2.79 25.09
C VAL A 103 -20.55 -4.14 25.57
N GLU A 104 -21.60 -4.64 24.93
CA GLU A 104 -22.18 -5.95 25.26
C GLU A 104 -21.25 -7.12 24.94
N ALA A 105 -20.48 -7.04 23.86
CA ALA A 105 -19.48 -8.05 23.54
C ALA A 105 -18.35 -8.05 24.58
N ILE A 106 -17.89 -6.87 25.01
CA ILE A 106 -16.90 -6.72 26.08
C ILE A 106 -17.42 -7.34 27.37
N LYS A 107 -18.65 -7.02 27.78
CA LYS A 107 -19.27 -7.58 28.99
C LYS A 107 -19.32 -9.12 28.93
N LYS A 108 -19.80 -9.69 27.83
CA LYS A 108 -19.87 -11.15 27.63
C LYS A 108 -18.49 -11.82 27.74
N VAL A 109 -17.45 -11.19 27.22
CA VAL A 109 -16.10 -11.72 27.29
C VAL A 109 -15.55 -11.67 28.71
N VAL A 110 -15.77 -10.57 29.43
CA VAL A 110 -15.35 -10.40 30.83
C VAL A 110 -16.06 -11.39 31.76
N GLU A 111 -17.35 -11.64 31.53
CA GLU A 111 -18.16 -12.57 32.33
C GLU A 111 -18.00 -14.05 31.90
N GLY A 112 -17.34 -14.30 30.76
CA GLY A 112 -17.28 -15.62 30.10
C GLY A 112 -15.87 -16.11 29.81
N ASP A 113 -15.61 -16.45 28.54
CA ASP A 113 -14.41 -17.16 28.08
C ASP A 113 -13.10 -16.37 28.23
N GLY A 114 -13.16 -15.08 28.57
CA GLY A 114 -11.97 -14.23 28.74
C GLY A 114 -11.25 -13.84 27.45
N HIS A 115 -11.77 -14.20 26.27
CA HIS A 115 -11.23 -13.76 24.98
C HIS A 115 -12.31 -13.48 23.91
N PHE A 116 -11.98 -12.65 22.92
CA PHE A 116 -12.90 -12.25 21.85
C PHE A 116 -12.95 -13.22 20.64
N LEU A 117 -12.05 -14.21 20.56
CA LEU A 117 -11.89 -15.06 19.37
C LEU A 117 -13.13 -15.90 19.03
N GLY A 118 -13.99 -16.23 20.01
CA GLY A 118 -15.23 -16.97 19.79
C GLY A 118 -16.43 -16.10 19.43
N GLN A 119 -16.30 -14.77 19.48
CA GLN A 119 -17.42 -13.85 19.26
C GLN A 119 -17.68 -13.65 17.77
N SER A 120 -18.94 -13.75 17.34
CA SER A 120 -19.34 -13.51 15.94
C SER A 120 -18.94 -12.12 15.44
N ALA A 121 -19.02 -11.11 16.31
CA ALA A 121 -18.57 -9.76 16.01
C ALA A 121 -17.09 -9.70 15.61
N THR A 122 -16.23 -10.49 16.26
CA THR A 122 -14.81 -10.58 15.92
C THR A 122 -14.63 -11.15 14.52
N PHE A 123 -15.28 -12.29 14.22
CA PHE A 123 -15.18 -12.92 12.90
C PHE A 123 -15.64 -12.00 11.76
N ASN A 124 -16.75 -11.28 11.96
CA ASN A 124 -17.27 -10.36 10.95
C ASN A 124 -16.32 -9.19 10.68
N ARG A 125 -15.61 -8.72 11.72
CA ARG A 125 -14.74 -7.54 11.62
C ARG A 125 -13.33 -7.87 11.17
N MET A 126 -12.88 -9.11 11.33
CA MET A 126 -11.56 -9.54 10.90
C MET A 126 -11.32 -9.23 9.41
N SER A 127 -12.32 -9.46 8.55
CA SER A 127 -12.22 -9.21 7.10
C SER A 127 -12.42 -7.75 6.68
N THR A 128 -12.99 -6.89 7.55
CA THR A 128 -13.32 -5.50 7.20
C THR A 128 -12.33 -4.48 7.78
N ASP A 129 -11.83 -4.75 8.99
CA ASP A 129 -11.07 -3.76 9.77
C ASP A 129 -9.57 -3.85 9.48
N PHE A 130 -9.08 -5.02 9.04
CA PHE A 130 -7.66 -5.28 8.85
C PHE A 130 -7.28 -5.33 7.37
N VAL A 131 -6.11 -4.78 7.06
CA VAL A 131 -5.41 -5.06 5.80
C VAL A 131 -4.53 -6.28 6.03
N TYR A 132 -4.85 -7.37 5.31
CA TYR A 132 -4.03 -8.58 5.32
C TYR A 132 -2.94 -8.47 4.25
N PRO A 133 -1.67 -8.70 4.62
CA PRO A 133 -0.58 -8.67 3.67
C PRO A 133 -0.67 -9.86 2.71
N GLU A 134 -0.31 -9.62 1.46
CA GLU A 134 -0.14 -10.66 0.44
C GLU A 134 1.33 -11.11 0.32
N VAL A 135 2.30 -10.25 0.68
CA VAL A 135 3.73 -10.54 0.56
C VAL A 135 4.48 -10.55 1.89
N ALA A 136 4.10 -9.73 2.88
CA ALA A 136 4.70 -9.81 4.21
C ALA A 136 4.27 -11.08 4.94
N ASP A 137 5.24 -11.72 5.59
CA ASP A 137 5.02 -12.96 6.33
C ASP A 137 4.59 -12.65 7.78
N ARG A 138 3.45 -13.22 8.20
CA ARG A 138 2.92 -13.15 9.57
C ARG A 138 2.82 -14.53 10.23
N GLN A 139 3.47 -15.54 9.66
CA GLN A 139 3.43 -16.90 10.15
C GLN A 139 4.17 -17.01 11.50
N ALA A 140 3.78 -18.00 12.30
CA ALA A 140 4.59 -18.39 13.44
C ALA A 140 5.96 -18.89 12.99
N TYR A 141 6.98 -18.71 13.83
CA TYR A 141 8.37 -19.04 13.50
C TYR A 141 8.54 -20.48 12.99
N ASP A 142 7.95 -21.47 13.65
CA ASP A 142 8.08 -22.87 13.25
C ASP A 142 7.48 -23.14 11.86
N SER A 143 6.36 -22.50 11.53
CA SER A 143 5.75 -22.56 10.19
C SER A 143 6.62 -21.86 9.14
N TRP A 144 7.18 -20.69 9.46
CA TRP A 144 8.10 -19.98 8.58
C TRP A 144 9.36 -20.80 8.28
N VAL A 145 9.92 -21.48 9.29
CA VAL A 145 11.06 -22.40 9.12
C VAL A 145 10.66 -23.59 8.24
N ALA A 146 9.52 -24.22 8.50
CA ALA A 146 9.01 -25.34 7.72
C ALA A 146 8.76 -24.98 6.25
N ASN A 147 8.38 -23.72 5.98
CA ASN A 147 8.16 -23.17 4.64
C ASN A 147 9.45 -22.69 3.95
N GLY A 148 10.63 -23.01 4.49
CA GLY A 148 11.91 -22.71 3.85
C GLY A 148 12.43 -21.30 4.08
N LYS A 149 11.94 -20.61 5.13
CA LYS A 149 12.41 -19.29 5.56
C LYS A 149 12.27 -18.20 4.47
N PRO A 150 11.09 -18.04 3.86
CA PRO A 150 10.88 -17.04 2.81
C PRO A 150 11.20 -15.63 3.31
N ASN A 151 11.64 -14.76 2.40
CA ASN A 151 11.75 -13.34 2.66
C ASN A 151 10.85 -12.52 1.74
N ILE A 152 10.63 -11.26 2.09
CA ILE A 152 9.69 -10.39 1.38
C ILE A 152 10.07 -10.20 -0.10
N ASN A 153 11.36 -10.14 -0.42
CA ASN A 153 11.84 -9.98 -1.79
C ASN A 153 11.54 -11.22 -2.64
N SER A 154 11.75 -12.42 -2.10
CA SER A 154 11.39 -13.66 -2.80
C SER A 154 9.88 -13.78 -3.00
N ASN A 155 9.07 -13.42 -2.00
CA ASN A 155 7.62 -13.45 -2.09
C ASN A 155 7.11 -12.46 -3.15
N ALA A 156 7.65 -11.23 -3.14
CA ALA A 156 7.32 -10.20 -4.11
C ALA A 156 7.69 -10.62 -5.53
N LYS A 157 8.87 -11.24 -5.73
CA LYS A 157 9.27 -11.78 -7.03
C LYS A 157 8.26 -12.81 -7.56
N THR A 158 7.88 -13.79 -6.74
CA THR A 158 6.87 -14.80 -7.10
C THR A 158 5.54 -14.14 -7.48
N LYS A 159 5.11 -13.12 -6.72
CA LYS A 159 3.87 -12.38 -7.01
C LYS A 159 3.96 -11.60 -8.33
N VAL A 160 5.09 -10.95 -8.60
CA VAL A 160 5.34 -10.25 -9.88
C VAL A 160 5.23 -11.22 -11.04
N GLU A 161 5.90 -12.37 -10.94
CA GLU A 161 5.90 -13.39 -11.99
C GLU A 161 4.47 -13.89 -12.27
N ALA A 162 3.69 -14.16 -11.21
CA ALA A 162 2.29 -14.56 -11.34
C ALA A 162 1.43 -13.47 -12.02
N ILE A 163 1.52 -12.20 -11.56
CA ILE A 163 0.75 -11.08 -12.15
C ILE A 163 1.07 -10.93 -13.63
N LEU A 164 2.35 -10.95 -14.02
CA LEU A 164 2.76 -10.76 -15.42
C LEU A 164 2.34 -11.92 -16.32
N GLN A 165 2.21 -13.13 -15.78
CA GLN A 165 1.76 -14.30 -16.54
C GLN A 165 0.24 -14.33 -16.73
N GLU A 166 -0.51 -14.03 -15.67
CA GLU A 166 -1.96 -14.25 -15.60
C GLU A 166 -2.78 -13.01 -15.96
N HIS A 167 -2.33 -11.81 -15.60
CA HIS A 167 -3.11 -10.58 -15.76
C HIS A 167 -2.93 -9.98 -17.14
N LYS A 168 -3.82 -10.34 -18.08
CA LYS A 168 -3.87 -9.82 -19.46
C LYS A 168 -5.17 -9.08 -19.73
N PRO A 169 -5.39 -7.93 -19.07
CA PRO A 169 -6.64 -7.19 -19.23
C PRO A 169 -6.77 -6.58 -20.62
N ASN A 170 -8.01 -6.45 -21.10
CA ASN A 170 -8.33 -5.69 -22.29
C ASN A 170 -9.17 -4.47 -21.92
N TYR A 171 -8.50 -3.35 -21.65
CA TYR A 171 -9.15 -2.10 -21.22
C TYR A 171 -9.59 -1.19 -22.37
N ILE A 172 -9.10 -1.42 -23.58
CA ILE A 172 -9.35 -0.55 -24.73
C ILE A 172 -10.39 -1.22 -25.63
N PRO A 173 -11.60 -0.65 -25.76
CA PRO A 173 -12.58 -1.11 -26.73
C PRO A 173 -11.99 -1.18 -28.15
N LYS A 174 -12.40 -2.19 -28.93
CA LYS A 174 -11.83 -2.45 -30.27
C LYS A 174 -11.96 -1.27 -31.23
N ASP A 175 -13.06 -0.53 -31.13
CA ASP A 175 -13.33 0.67 -31.91
C ASP A 175 -12.38 1.82 -31.53
N CYS A 176 -12.13 2.02 -30.23
CA CYS A 176 -11.12 2.97 -29.75
C CYS A 176 -9.71 2.59 -30.24
N ASP A 177 -9.28 1.33 -30.09
CA ASP A 177 -7.97 0.86 -30.59
C ASP A 177 -7.84 1.08 -32.10
N THR A 178 -8.90 0.80 -32.87
CA THR A 178 -8.95 1.05 -34.31
C THR A 178 -8.77 2.53 -34.64
N GLN A 179 -9.42 3.44 -33.90
CA GLN A 179 -9.28 4.88 -34.12
C GLN A 179 -7.87 5.36 -33.79
N ILE A 180 -7.30 4.90 -32.66
CA ILE A 180 -5.94 5.26 -32.25
C ILE A 180 -4.92 4.79 -33.30
N ARG A 181 -5.03 3.56 -33.80
CA ARG A 181 -4.12 3.01 -34.84
C ARG A 181 -4.25 3.69 -36.20
N LYS A 182 -5.37 4.36 -36.49
CA LYS A 182 -5.50 5.20 -37.68
C LYS A 182 -4.79 6.54 -37.51
N LEU A 183 -4.77 7.08 -36.29
CA LEU A 183 -4.16 8.37 -35.97
C LEU A 183 -2.64 8.27 -35.77
N PHE A 184 -2.16 7.15 -35.22
CA PHE A 184 -0.76 6.94 -34.87
C PHE A 184 -0.18 5.69 -35.52
N ASP A 185 1.09 5.74 -35.91
CA ASP A 185 1.81 4.62 -36.50
C ASP A 185 2.22 3.57 -35.45
N ILE A 186 1.25 2.84 -34.91
CA ILE A 186 1.48 1.83 -33.88
C ILE A 186 1.99 0.53 -34.52
N LYS A 187 3.25 0.19 -34.24
CA LYS A 187 3.92 -1.01 -34.76
C LYS A 187 3.69 -2.29 -33.94
N ILE A 188 3.13 -2.17 -32.74
CA ILE A 188 2.89 -3.30 -31.84
C ILE A 188 1.65 -4.07 -32.33
N ARG A 189 1.81 -5.37 -32.59
CA ARG A 189 0.71 -6.28 -32.95
C ARG A 189 0.08 -6.82 -31.66
N ILE A 190 -1.26 -6.83 -31.61
CA ILE A 190 -2.04 -7.47 -30.54
C ILE A 190 -2.18 -8.95 -30.87
#